data_AF-A0A953RKN2-F1
#
_entry.id   AF-A0A953RKN2-F1
#
_cell.length_a   1.000
_cell.length_b   1.000
_cell.length_c   1.000
_cell.angle_alpha   90.00
_cell.angle_beta   90.00
_cell.angle_gamma   90.00
#
_symmetry.space_group_name_H-M   'P 1'
#
loop_
_entity.id
_entity.type
_entity.pdbx_description
1 polymer ?
#
loop_
_entity_poly.entity_id
_entity_poly.type
_entity_poly.pdbx_seq_one_letter_code
_entity_poly.pdbx_strand_id
1 'polypeptide(L)'
;MAPRITQLHQDDTHRLIPARYSDDGASVLARLTSDRQQLQDLFQLDGATNERLLGEANLLPGVTVHELVFGVPNWYIVNAAFIHARPEGSRFNGPDRGAWYSAFTLDTAQAEVAFHFAQSLQEVNWQESETATYREYLADFRTGFHDIRRSPQYAACLDPASYVASQRPARELLNQGSAGLVYPSVRHRGGTCLACFRPALVVNVRKGWVVTLEFPHAFATPKVRIDKGKKT
;
A
#
# COMPACT_ATOMS: atom_id res chain seq x y z
N MET A 1 3.92 -12.92 -23.99
CA MET A 1 3.65 -11.58 -24.58
C MET A 1 3.16 -10.69 -23.46
N ALA A 2 3.74 -9.50 -23.29
CA ALA A 2 3.37 -8.56 -22.22
C ALA A 2 1.91 -8.09 -22.36
N PRO A 3 1.23 -7.69 -21.27
CA PRO A 3 -0.13 -7.15 -21.36
C PRO A 3 -0.14 -5.85 -22.16
N ARG A 4 -1.29 -5.52 -22.76
CA ARG A 4 -1.46 -4.22 -23.42
C ARG A 4 -1.21 -3.08 -22.43
N ILE A 5 -0.72 -1.95 -22.93
CA ILE A 5 -0.57 -0.74 -22.12
C ILE A 5 -1.84 0.11 -22.28
N THR A 6 -2.41 0.58 -21.16
CA THR A 6 -3.52 1.54 -21.14
C THR A 6 -3.02 2.85 -20.57
N GLN A 7 -3.22 3.95 -21.30
CA GLN A 7 -2.94 5.30 -20.81
C GLN A 7 -3.93 5.65 -19.69
N LEU A 8 -3.39 6.00 -18.53
CA LEU A 8 -4.18 6.41 -17.38
C LEU A 8 -4.04 7.91 -17.15
N HIS A 9 -5.18 8.58 -17.12
CA HIS A 9 -5.35 9.92 -16.56
C HIS A 9 -6.26 9.77 -15.35
N GLN A 10 -5.70 9.17 -14.29
CA GLN A 10 -6.45 8.83 -13.09
C GLN A 10 -6.08 9.79 -11.97
N ASP A 11 -7.07 10.52 -11.47
CA ASP A 11 -6.97 11.33 -10.26
C ASP A 11 -7.38 10.53 -9.04
N ASP A 12 -6.88 10.97 -7.89
CA ASP A 12 -7.39 10.56 -6.58
C ASP A 12 -7.41 9.04 -6.39
N THR A 13 -6.37 8.31 -6.82
CA THR A 13 -6.25 6.89 -6.42
C THR A 13 -6.01 6.79 -4.92
N HIS A 14 -6.65 5.82 -4.28
CA HIS A 14 -6.76 5.74 -2.84
C HIS A 14 -5.79 4.70 -2.27
N ARG A 15 -4.89 5.11 -1.38
CA ARG A 15 -4.03 4.23 -0.58
C ARG A 15 -4.35 4.44 0.90
N LEU A 16 -4.68 3.37 1.62
CA LEU A 16 -4.90 3.40 3.06
C LEU A 16 -3.66 2.89 3.79
N ILE A 17 -3.13 3.70 4.71
CA ILE A 17 -1.98 3.37 5.54
C ILE A 17 -2.42 3.43 7.00
N PRO A 18 -2.04 2.48 7.87
CA PRO A 18 -2.38 2.56 9.29
C PRO A 18 -2.04 3.94 9.86
N ALA A 19 -3.02 4.59 10.50
CA ALA A 19 -2.92 5.97 10.99
C ALA A 19 -1.86 6.14 12.08
N ARG A 20 -1.41 5.03 12.69
CA ARG A 20 -0.23 5.08 13.55
C ARG A 20 1.00 5.60 12.82
N TYR A 21 1.09 5.47 11.50
CA TYR A 21 2.21 6.00 10.70
C TYR A 21 1.94 7.39 10.12
N SER A 22 0.85 8.08 10.49
CA SER A 22 0.59 9.46 10.07
C SER A 22 0.98 10.48 11.14
N ASP A 23 1.61 11.58 10.70
CA ASP A 23 2.12 12.67 11.54
C ASP A 23 1.04 13.49 12.29
N ASP A 24 -0.23 13.11 12.19
CA ASP A 24 -1.39 13.91 12.63
C ASP A 24 -1.93 13.53 14.02
N GLY A 25 -1.07 12.96 14.87
CA GLY A 25 -1.41 12.72 16.28
C GLY A 25 -2.31 11.50 16.53
N ALA A 26 -2.66 10.73 15.50
CA ALA A 26 -3.32 9.42 15.64
C ALA A 26 -2.33 8.30 16.01
N SER A 27 -1.03 8.56 15.89
CA SER A 27 0.01 7.71 16.44
C SER A 27 0.06 7.82 17.96
N VAL A 28 0.01 6.68 18.65
CA VAL A 28 0.31 6.60 20.10
C VAL A 28 1.70 7.18 20.39
N LEU A 29 2.64 7.10 19.44
CA LEU A 29 4.00 7.61 19.57
C LEU A 29 4.08 9.14 19.40
N ALA A 30 3.17 9.76 18.64
CA ALA A 30 3.09 11.23 18.51
C ALA A 30 2.60 11.91 19.80
N ARG A 31 2.11 11.14 20.78
CA ARG A 31 1.82 11.62 22.14
C ARG A 31 3.05 11.65 23.04
N LEU A 32 4.12 10.95 22.67
CA LEU A 32 5.34 10.83 23.48
C LEU A 32 6.38 11.90 23.13
N THR A 33 6.33 12.44 21.91
CA THR A 33 7.22 13.54 21.48
C THR A 33 6.61 14.34 20.33
N SER A 34 6.84 15.64 20.34
CA SER A 34 6.53 16.55 19.24
C SER A 34 7.70 16.74 18.27
N ASP A 35 8.86 16.14 18.56
CA ASP A 35 10.02 16.16 17.67
C ASP A 35 9.85 15.10 16.57
N ARG A 36 9.87 15.57 15.32
CA ARG A 36 9.68 14.73 14.13
C ARG A 36 10.77 13.67 13.98
N GLN A 37 12.00 13.96 14.40
CA GLN A 37 13.11 13.02 14.34
C GLN A 37 12.93 11.93 15.41
N GLN A 38 12.62 12.30 16.64
CA GLN A 38 12.34 11.34 17.70
C GLN A 38 11.07 10.52 17.46
N LEU A 39 10.05 11.11 16.85
CA LEU A 39 8.85 10.39 16.44
C LEU A 39 9.20 9.33 15.38
N GLN A 40 10.12 9.68 14.47
CA GLN A 40 10.67 8.74 13.50
C GLN A 40 11.42 7.62 14.22
N ASP A 41 12.33 7.93 15.15
CA ASP A 41 13.07 6.96 15.97
C ASP A 41 12.15 6.05 16.81
N LEU A 42 11.05 6.60 17.34
CA LEU A 42 10.02 5.84 18.04
C LEU A 42 9.26 4.92 17.07
N PHE A 43 8.93 5.37 15.87
CA PHE A 43 8.43 4.47 14.82
C PHE A 43 9.44 3.40 14.45
N GLN A 44 10.74 3.71 14.54
CA GLN A 44 11.80 2.72 14.31
C GLN A 44 11.81 1.64 15.40
N LEU A 45 11.63 2.04 16.67
CA LEU A 45 11.61 1.19 17.86
C LEU A 45 10.31 0.40 18.04
N ASP A 46 9.14 0.99 17.78
CA ASP A 46 7.83 0.31 17.83
C ASP A 46 7.75 -0.75 16.73
N GLY A 47 8.26 -0.42 15.53
CA GLY A 47 8.48 -1.39 14.46
C GLY A 47 9.53 -2.46 14.78
N ALA A 48 10.36 -2.31 15.81
CA ALA A 48 11.36 -3.30 16.21
C ALA A 48 10.76 -4.53 16.92
N THR A 49 9.47 -4.52 17.27
CA THR A 49 8.75 -5.73 17.72
C THR A 49 8.22 -6.59 16.57
N ASN A 50 8.42 -6.18 15.31
CA ASN A 50 8.23 -7.03 14.13
C ASN A 50 9.36 -6.80 13.12
N GLU A 51 10.49 -7.45 13.37
CA GLU A 51 11.51 -7.82 12.37
C GLU A 51 12.08 -6.70 11.48
N ARG A 52 12.25 -5.51 12.05
CA ARG A 52 12.71 -4.31 11.33
C ARG A 52 14.23 -4.07 11.39
N LEU A 53 14.96 -4.81 12.22
CA LEU A 53 16.36 -4.53 12.59
C LEU A 53 17.45 -5.03 11.61
N LEU A 54 17.13 -5.28 10.33
CA LEU A 54 18.13 -5.63 9.30
C LEU A 54 18.13 -4.73 8.05
N GLY A 55 17.19 -3.78 7.94
CA GLY A 55 17.03 -2.94 6.74
C GLY A 55 17.77 -1.59 6.75
N GLU A 56 18.29 -1.14 7.90
CA GLU A 56 18.79 0.23 8.05
C GLU A 56 20.32 0.29 8.14
N ALA A 57 20.95 0.04 7.00
CA ALA A 57 22.36 0.36 6.77
C ALA A 57 22.70 0.49 5.27
N ASN A 58 21.86 1.21 4.50
CA ASN A 58 22.09 1.58 3.08
C ASN A 58 21.72 0.55 1.96
N LEU A 59 20.90 -0.49 2.21
CA LEU A 59 20.92 -1.74 1.40
C LEU A 59 19.57 -2.49 1.28
N LEU A 60 18.68 -2.09 0.37
CA LEU A 60 17.72 -3.06 -0.23
C LEU A 60 18.15 -3.33 -1.68
N PRO A 61 18.34 -4.60 -2.11
CA PRO A 61 18.75 -4.94 -3.46
C PRO A 61 17.62 -4.70 -4.48
N GLY A 62 17.20 -3.45 -4.68
CA GLY A 62 16.11 -3.20 -5.63
C GLY A 62 15.69 -1.75 -5.81
N VAL A 63 15.97 -0.83 -4.87
CA VAL A 63 15.69 0.61 -5.03
C VAL A 63 16.95 1.41 -4.77
N THR A 64 17.37 2.20 -5.76
CA THR A 64 18.51 3.12 -5.58
C THR A 64 18.04 4.48 -5.08
N VAL A 65 18.92 5.22 -4.40
CA VAL A 65 18.64 6.59 -3.94
C VAL A 65 18.21 7.52 -5.09
N HIS A 66 18.70 7.26 -6.31
CA HIS A 66 18.35 8.03 -7.51
C HIS A 66 16.91 7.82 -7.98
N GLU A 67 16.23 6.77 -7.53
CA GLU A 67 14.81 6.55 -7.83
C GLU A 67 13.87 7.17 -6.79
N LEU A 68 14.39 7.55 -5.62
CA LEU A 68 13.60 8.12 -4.54
C LEU A 68 13.17 9.55 -4.88
N VAL A 69 11.97 9.93 -4.41
CA VAL A 69 11.44 11.28 -4.59
C VAL A 69 11.70 12.13 -3.35
N PHE A 70 11.99 13.40 -3.57
CA PHE A 70 12.25 14.39 -2.52
C PHE A 70 11.65 15.75 -2.93
N GLY A 71 11.47 16.65 -1.96
CA GLY A 71 11.03 18.03 -2.23
C GLY A 71 9.55 18.18 -2.64
N VAL A 72 8.75 17.12 -2.54
CA VAL A 72 7.30 17.14 -2.79
C VAL A 72 6.51 16.76 -1.54
N PRO A 73 5.27 17.24 -1.34
CA PRO A 73 4.45 16.84 -0.19
C PRO A 73 4.31 15.32 -0.08
N ASN A 74 4.38 14.79 1.15
CA ASN A 74 4.23 13.37 1.45
C ASN A 74 5.24 12.43 0.74
N TRP A 75 6.38 12.94 0.27
CA TRP A 75 7.43 12.14 -0.40
C TRP A 75 7.88 10.91 0.41
N TYR A 76 7.89 11.02 1.74
CA TYR A 76 8.26 9.93 2.65
C TYR A 76 7.27 8.76 2.58
N ILE A 77 5.98 9.03 2.37
CA ILE A 77 4.95 8.00 2.16
C ILE A 77 5.13 7.29 0.84
N VAL A 78 5.53 8.03 -0.21
CA VAL A 78 5.87 7.46 -1.51
C VAL A 78 7.06 6.52 -1.35
N ASN A 79 8.19 7.02 -0.87
CA ASN A 79 9.42 6.24 -0.74
C ASN A 79 9.22 5.00 0.15
N ALA A 80 8.52 5.14 1.27
CA ALA A 80 8.17 4.02 2.17
C ALA A 80 7.49 2.85 1.44
N ALA A 81 6.64 3.12 0.44
CA ALA A 81 5.98 2.06 -0.33
C ALA A 81 6.96 1.19 -1.14
N PHE A 82 8.16 1.69 -1.44
CA PHE A 82 9.18 0.99 -2.23
C PHE A 82 10.31 0.40 -1.38
N ILE A 83 10.65 1.05 -0.25
CA ILE A 83 11.75 0.62 0.62
C ILE A 83 11.30 -0.23 1.81
N HIS A 84 10.00 -0.44 2.00
CA HIS A 84 9.47 -1.33 3.05
C HIS A 84 8.67 -2.47 2.41
N ALA A 85 9.36 -3.25 1.57
CA ALA A 85 8.83 -4.49 1.02
C ALA A 85 8.62 -5.52 2.14
N ARG A 86 7.59 -6.36 2.00
CA ARG A 86 7.41 -7.51 2.90
C ARG A 86 8.43 -8.61 2.56
N PRO A 87 8.90 -9.40 3.54
CA PRO A 87 9.83 -10.53 3.28
C PRO A 87 9.30 -11.58 2.30
N GLU A 88 7.99 -11.76 2.19
CA GLU A 88 7.35 -12.66 1.23
C GLU A 88 6.97 -11.95 -0.08
N GLY A 89 7.23 -10.64 -0.15
CA GLY A 89 6.75 -9.75 -1.20
C GLY A 89 5.26 -9.42 -1.07
N SER A 90 4.68 -8.93 -2.15
CA SER A 90 3.24 -8.73 -2.28
C SER A 90 2.80 -9.23 -3.65
N ARG A 91 1.56 -8.96 -4.06
CA ARG A 91 1.01 -9.50 -5.31
C ARG A 91 1.95 -9.26 -6.51
N PHE A 92 2.42 -8.04 -6.71
CA PHE A 92 3.22 -7.65 -7.87
C PHE A 92 4.64 -7.19 -7.53
N ASN A 93 5.22 -7.68 -6.43
CA ASN A 93 6.63 -7.47 -6.11
C ASN A 93 7.17 -8.60 -5.20
N GLY A 94 8.47 -8.88 -5.29
CA GLY A 94 9.17 -9.76 -4.35
C GLY A 94 9.65 -9.00 -3.10
N PRO A 95 10.53 -9.63 -2.28
CA PRO A 95 11.08 -9.01 -1.07
C PRO A 95 12.03 -7.85 -1.30
N ASP A 96 12.67 -7.80 -2.47
CA ASP A 96 13.78 -6.90 -2.72
C ASP A 96 13.39 -5.41 -2.86
N ARG A 97 12.13 -5.17 -3.27
CA ARG A 97 11.57 -3.85 -3.53
C ARG A 97 10.06 -3.92 -3.36
N GLY A 98 9.48 -2.88 -2.77
CA GLY A 98 8.04 -2.66 -2.69
C GLY A 98 7.45 -2.01 -3.94
N ALA A 99 6.14 -1.76 -3.90
CA ALA A 99 5.43 -1.03 -4.94
C ALA A 99 4.37 -0.13 -4.30
N TRP A 100 4.01 0.95 -5.00
CA TRP A 100 2.85 1.75 -4.61
C TRP A 100 1.57 1.02 -5.03
N TYR A 101 0.84 0.52 -4.04
CA TYR A 101 -0.50 -0.04 -4.24
C TYR A 101 -1.55 1.02 -3.88
N SER A 102 -2.48 1.24 -4.80
CA SER A 102 -3.68 2.05 -4.60
C SER A 102 -4.87 1.45 -5.34
N ALA A 103 -6.07 1.94 -5.03
CA ALA A 103 -7.29 1.57 -5.73
C ALA A 103 -7.96 2.80 -6.37
N PHE A 104 -8.81 2.58 -7.37
CA PHE A 104 -9.49 3.66 -8.08
C PHE A 104 -10.67 4.23 -7.30
N THR A 105 -11.15 3.50 -6.27
CA THR A 105 -12.18 3.99 -5.36
C THR A 105 -11.77 3.69 -3.92
N LEU A 106 -12.23 4.53 -3.00
CA LEU A 106 -12.00 4.32 -1.58
C LEU A 106 -12.59 2.98 -1.10
N ASP A 107 -13.80 2.60 -1.52
CA ASP A 107 -14.43 1.33 -1.13
C ASP A 107 -13.56 0.13 -1.50
N THR A 108 -12.89 0.19 -2.65
CA THR A 108 -11.93 -0.86 -3.06
C THR A 108 -10.72 -0.87 -2.13
N ALA A 109 -10.15 0.29 -1.82
CA ALA A 109 -9.01 0.37 -0.88
C ALA A 109 -9.39 -0.13 0.52
N GLN A 110 -10.60 0.18 0.99
CA GLN A 110 -11.16 -0.31 2.26
C GLN A 110 -11.26 -1.84 2.27
N ALA A 111 -11.82 -2.43 1.21
CA ALA A 111 -11.93 -3.89 1.10
C ALA A 111 -10.56 -4.60 1.13
N GLU A 112 -9.55 -4.03 0.47
CA GLU A 112 -8.19 -4.58 0.47
C GLU A 112 -7.55 -4.55 1.86
N VAL A 113 -7.59 -3.41 2.57
CA VAL A 113 -7.01 -3.33 3.92
C VAL A 113 -7.83 -4.11 4.95
N ALA A 114 -9.16 -4.15 4.80
CA ALA A 114 -10.04 -4.93 5.66
C ALA A 114 -9.72 -6.42 5.59
N PHE A 115 -9.54 -6.95 4.37
CA PHE A 115 -9.15 -8.34 4.15
C PHE A 115 -7.82 -8.66 4.83
N HIS A 116 -6.79 -7.83 4.63
CA HIS A 116 -5.47 -8.10 5.19
C HIS A 116 -5.41 -7.95 6.71
N PHE A 117 -6.17 -7.01 7.27
CA PHE A 117 -6.29 -6.90 8.72
C PHE A 117 -7.03 -8.11 9.32
N ALA A 118 -8.15 -8.53 8.71
CA ALA A 118 -8.85 -9.74 9.14
C ALA A 118 -7.95 -10.99 9.08
N GLN A 119 -7.17 -11.15 8.01
CA GLN A 119 -6.23 -12.27 7.88
C GLN A 119 -5.21 -12.30 9.02
N SER A 120 -4.63 -11.15 9.37
CA SER A 120 -3.66 -11.06 10.47
C SER A 120 -4.29 -11.33 11.84
N LEU A 121 -5.57 -10.97 12.05
CA LEU A 121 -6.31 -11.38 13.24
C LEU A 121 -6.57 -12.90 13.27
N GLN A 122 -6.89 -13.51 12.12
CA GLN A 122 -7.14 -14.95 12.02
C GLN A 122 -5.88 -15.77 12.27
N GLU A 123 -4.72 -15.30 11.79
CA GLU A 123 -3.41 -15.95 11.99
C GLU A 123 -3.06 -16.11 13.48
N VAL A 124 -3.43 -15.15 14.31
CA VAL A 124 -3.22 -15.20 15.77
C VAL A 124 -4.44 -15.71 16.54
N ASN A 125 -5.47 -16.21 15.84
CA ASN A 125 -6.73 -16.67 16.40
C ASN A 125 -7.41 -15.63 17.34
N TRP A 126 -7.38 -14.35 16.96
CA TRP A 126 -7.95 -13.27 17.76
C TRP A 126 -9.47 -13.36 17.83
N GLN A 127 -10.03 -13.39 19.05
CA GLN A 127 -11.48 -13.59 19.26
C GLN A 127 -12.21 -12.33 19.74
N GLU A 128 -11.49 -11.25 20.05
CA GLU A 128 -12.06 -10.03 20.60
C GLU A 128 -12.34 -8.98 19.53
N SER A 129 -13.13 -7.97 19.91
CA SER A 129 -13.38 -6.83 19.04
C SER A 129 -12.11 -6.01 18.86
N GLU A 130 -11.78 -5.64 17.63
CA GLU A 130 -10.57 -4.90 17.29
C GLU A 130 -10.89 -3.72 16.39
N THR A 131 -10.15 -2.62 16.55
CA THR A 131 -10.34 -1.39 15.75
C THR A 131 -9.07 -1.01 15.03
N ALA A 132 -9.12 -0.96 13.70
CA ALA A 132 -8.02 -0.51 12.88
C ALA A 132 -8.32 0.87 12.29
N THR A 133 -7.43 1.83 12.52
CA THR A 133 -7.56 3.19 11.96
C THR A 133 -6.53 3.41 10.88
N TYR A 134 -6.97 3.94 9.73
CA TYR A 134 -6.16 4.20 8.55
C TYR A 134 -6.28 5.66 8.14
N ARG A 135 -5.17 6.23 7.64
CA ARG A 135 -5.13 7.49 6.93
C ARG A 135 -5.13 7.22 5.42
N GLU A 136 -6.02 7.90 4.72
CA GLU A 136 -6.05 7.92 3.26
C GLU A 136 -4.97 8.83 2.69
N TYR A 137 -4.31 8.33 1.64
CA TYR A 137 -3.45 9.09 0.76
C TYR A 137 -3.99 8.97 -0.67
N LEU A 138 -4.31 10.12 -1.24
CA LEU A 138 -4.70 10.28 -2.64
C LEU A 138 -3.46 10.48 -3.48
N ALA A 139 -3.41 9.90 -4.68
CA ALA A 139 -2.33 10.10 -5.63
C ALA A 139 -2.84 10.04 -7.07
N ASP A 140 -2.20 10.80 -7.95
CA ASP A 140 -2.57 10.92 -9.35
C ASP A 140 -1.59 10.16 -10.23
N PHE A 141 -2.08 9.65 -11.37
CA PHE A 141 -1.29 8.96 -12.39
C PHE A 141 -1.60 9.50 -13.79
N ARG A 142 -0.56 9.70 -14.60
CA ARG A 142 -0.60 10.35 -15.93
C ARG A 142 0.22 9.61 -16.99
N THR A 143 0.26 8.29 -16.93
CA THR A 143 1.11 7.47 -17.81
C THR A 143 0.47 6.13 -18.15
N GLY A 144 1.12 5.36 -19.01
CA GLY A 144 0.69 4.04 -19.44
C GLY A 144 1.04 2.94 -18.44
N PHE A 145 0.06 2.13 -18.07
CA PHE A 145 0.24 0.93 -17.23
C PHE A 145 -0.13 -0.33 -18.01
N HIS A 146 0.54 -1.45 -17.73
CA HIS A 146 0.10 -2.73 -18.27
C HIS A 146 -1.26 -3.10 -17.68
N ASP A 147 -2.23 -3.39 -18.53
CA ASP A 147 -3.61 -3.64 -18.14
C ASP A 147 -3.94 -5.13 -18.20
N ILE A 148 -4.21 -5.70 -17.02
CA ILE A 148 -4.60 -7.11 -16.88
C ILE A 148 -6.08 -7.29 -16.51
N ARG A 149 -6.90 -6.22 -16.50
CA ARG A 149 -8.34 -6.30 -16.18
C ARG A 149 -9.14 -7.15 -17.15
N ARG A 150 -8.68 -7.27 -18.40
CA ARG A 150 -9.32 -8.05 -19.46
C ARG A 150 -8.31 -8.96 -20.17
N SER A 151 -7.43 -9.59 -19.39
CA SER A 151 -6.32 -10.39 -19.91
C SER A 151 -6.35 -11.79 -19.29
N PRO A 152 -7.14 -12.74 -19.85
CA PRO A 152 -7.30 -14.09 -19.30
C PRO A 152 -5.99 -14.85 -19.08
N GLN A 153 -4.97 -14.58 -19.91
CA GLN A 153 -3.64 -15.14 -19.78
C GLN A 153 -2.90 -14.72 -18.50
N TYR A 154 -3.38 -13.67 -17.82
CA TYR A 154 -2.88 -13.21 -16.52
C TYR A 154 -3.83 -13.58 -15.36
N ALA A 155 -4.85 -14.43 -15.58
CA ALA A 155 -5.81 -14.80 -14.53
C ALA A 155 -5.14 -15.41 -13.30
N ALA A 156 -4.09 -16.22 -13.48
CA ALA A 156 -3.32 -16.78 -12.36
C ALA A 156 -2.65 -15.71 -11.48
N CYS A 157 -2.37 -14.51 -12.01
CA CYS A 157 -1.83 -13.40 -11.22
C CYS A 157 -2.87 -12.79 -10.23
N LEU A 158 -4.13 -13.18 -10.38
CA LEU A 158 -5.27 -12.70 -9.60
C LEU A 158 -5.82 -13.78 -8.67
N ASP A 159 -5.01 -14.78 -8.32
CA ASP A 159 -5.36 -15.76 -7.31
C ASP A 159 -5.63 -15.04 -5.96
N PRO A 160 -6.82 -15.22 -5.35
CA PRO A 160 -7.17 -14.59 -4.09
C PRO A 160 -6.42 -15.17 -2.88
N ALA A 161 -5.78 -16.33 -2.98
CA ALA A 161 -5.07 -17.01 -1.89
C ALA A 161 -3.54 -16.98 -2.04
N SER A 162 -3.02 -16.70 -3.25
CA SER A 162 -1.58 -16.76 -3.52
C SER A 162 -1.07 -15.62 -4.40
N TYR A 163 0.17 -15.19 -4.12
CA TYR A 163 0.89 -14.16 -4.89
C TYR A 163 2.01 -14.74 -5.77
N VAL A 164 2.27 -16.05 -5.68
CA VAL A 164 3.42 -16.69 -6.34
C VAL A 164 3.38 -16.50 -7.86
N ALA A 165 2.20 -16.69 -8.47
CA ALA A 165 2.03 -16.60 -9.92
C ALA A 165 2.19 -15.16 -10.47
N SER A 166 1.97 -14.13 -9.65
CA SER A 166 2.03 -12.72 -10.07
C SER A 166 3.41 -12.08 -9.91
N GLN A 167 4.23 -12.56 -8.96
CA GLN A 167 5.52 -11.95 -8.65
C GLN A 167 6.54 -12.04 -9.79
N ARG A 168 6.69 -13.22 -10.42
CA ARG A 168 7.64 -13.40 -11.53
C ARG A 168 7.30 -12.50 -12.74
N PRO A 169 6.06 -12.51 -13.27
CA PRO A 169 5.69 -11.60 -14.36
C PRO A 169 5.86 -10.12 -13.99
N ALA A 170 5.53 -9.73 -12.75
CA ALA A 170 5.73 -8.34 -12.31
C ALA A 170 7.20 -7.92 -12.33
N ARG A 171 8.10 -8.80 -11.87
CA ARG A 171 9.56 -8.57 -11.95
C ARG A 171 10.04 -8.44 -13.39
N GLU A 172 9.56 -9.28 -14.29
CA GLU A 172 9.89 -9.20 -15.72
C GLU A 172 9.45 -7.87 -16.33
N LEU A 173 8.23 -7.40 -16.01
CA LEU A 173 7.72 -6.11 -16.47
C LEU A 173 8.52 -4.93 -15.89
N LEU A 174 8.86 -4.98 -14.60
CA LEU A 174 9.71 -3.97 -13.97
C LEU A 174 11.08 -3.86 -14.66
N ASN A 175 11.72 -5.01 -14.95
CA ASN A 175 13.01 -5.07 -15.65
C ASN A 175 12.93 -4.55 -17.08
N GLN A 176 11.76 -4.61 -17.71
CA GLN A 176 11.49 -4.04 -19.04
C GLN A 176 11.16 -2.53 -19.00
N GLY A 177 11.29 -1.88 -17.84
CA GLY A 177 11.04 -0.45 -17.70
C GLY A 177 9.57 -0.09 -17.47
N SER A 178 8.71 -1.05 -17.13
CA SER A 178 7.29 -0.79 -16.91
C SER A 178 7.04 0.21 -15.77
N ALA A 179 6.00 1.03 -15.93
CA ALA A 179 5.42 1.86 -14.89
C ALA A 179 4.72 1.05 -13.79
N GLY A 180 4.17 -0.13 -14.14
CA GLY A 180 3.31 -0.89 -13.24
C GLY A 180 2.18 -1.65 -13.94
N LEU A 181 1.23 -2.10 -13.12
CA LEU A 181 0.04 -2.84 -13.52
C LEU A 181 -1.25 -2.16 -13.05
N VAL A 182 -2.28 -2.19 -13.90
CA VAL A 182 -3.68 -1.96 -13.50
C VAL A 182 -4.45 -3.27 -13.60
N TYR A 183 -5.18 -3.62 -12.54
CA TYR A 183 -5.73 -4.96 -12.36
C TYR A 183 -7.06 -4.91 -11.60
N PRO A 184 -7.93 -5.94 -11.73
CA PRO A 184 -9.18 -5.97 -11.00
C PRO A 184 -8.89 -6.35 -9.55
N SER A 185 -9.60 -5.73 -8.60
CA SER A 185 -9.53 -6.15 -7.20
C SER A 185 -10.08 -7.57 -7.06
N VAL A 186 -9.40 -8.38 -6.24
CA VAL A 186 -9.86 -9.71 -5.85
C VAL A 186 -10.68 -9.69 -4.56
N ARG A 187 -10.80 -8.51 -3.92
CA ARG A 187 -11.51 -8.29 -2.65
C ARG A 187 -12.80 -7.49 -2.81
N HIS A 188 -12.88 -6.67 -3.85
CA HIS A 188 -14.05 -5.87 -4.17
C HIS A 188 -14.49 -6.12 -5.61
N ARG A 189 -15.67 -6.74 -5.78
CA ARG A 189 -16.21 -7.06 -7.12
C ARG A 189 -16.43 -5.77 -7.92
N GLY A 190 -15.81 -5.68 -9.09
CA GLY A 190 -15.86 -4.50 -9.94
C GLY A 190 -14.84 -3.41 -9.56
N GLY A 191 -14.13 -3.57 -8.44
CA GLY A 191 -13.04 -2.69 -8.03
C GLY A 191 -11.84 -2.79 -8.97
N THR A 192 -11.12 -1.68 -9.11
CA THR A 192 -9.86 -1.60 -9.85
C THR A 192 -8.74 -1.17 -8.93
N CYS A 193 -7.62 -1.88 -9.00
CA CYS A 193 -6.39 -1.62 -8.26
C CYS A 193 -5.25 -1.30 -9.22
N LEU A 194 -4.24 -0.61 -8.69
CA LEU A 194 -3.04 -0.19 -9.40
C LEU A 194 -1.82 -0.52 -8.53
N ALA A 195 -0.80 -1.11 -9.14
CA ALA A 195 0.51 -1.32 -8.55
C ALA A 195 1.53 -0.54 -9.40
N CYS A 196 2.10 0.53 -8.86
CA CYS A 196 3.12 1.32 -9.51
C CYS A 196 4.51 0.91 -9.03
N PHE A 197 5.42 0.68 -9.98
CA PHE A 197 6.77 0.19 -9.72
C PHE A 197 7.80 1.31 -9.58
N ARG A 198 7.44 2.57 -9.86
CA ARG A 198 8.36 3.71 -9.94
C ARG A 198 7.90 4.85 -9.02
N PRO A 199 8.72 5.29 -8.04
CA PRO A 199 8.35 6.37 -7.13
C PRO A 199 7.98 7.67 -7.85
N ALA A 200 8.76 8.07 -8.86
CA ALA A 200 8.56 9.32 -9.60
C ALA A 200 7.22 9.42 -10.35
N LEU A 201 6.51 8.30 -10.55
CA LEU A 201 5.20 8.28 -11.21
C LEU A 201 4.03 8.51 -10.24
N VAL A 202 4.28 8.45 -8.94
CA VAL A 202 3.29 8.71 -7.89
C VAL A 202 3.30 10.21 -7.60
N VAL A 203 2.38 10.95 -8.22
CA VAL A 203 2.37 12.42 -8.14
C VAL A 203 1.17 12.96 -7.39
N ASN A 204 1.28 14.22 -6.95
CA ASN A 204 0.22 14.95 -6.23
C ASN A 204 -0.32 14.21 -5.00
N VAL A 205 0.59 13.65 -4.19
CA VAL A 205 0.20 12.87 -3.01
C VAL A 205 -0.37 13.77 -1.93
N ARG A 206 -1.61 13.52 -1.52
CA ARG A 206 -2.38 14.34 -0.57
C ARG A 206 -3.02 13.47 0.49
N LYS A 207 -3.16 14.00 1.71
CA LYS A 207 -3.92 13.33 2.77
C LYS A 207 -5.42 13.45 2.48
N GLY A 208 -6.13 12.35 2.66
CA GLY A 208 -7.58 12.26 2.60
C GLY A 208 -8.19 11.99 3.97
N TRP A 209 -9.28 11.24 3.98
CA TRP A 209 -10.05 10.91 5.18
C TRP A 209 -9.31 10.00 6.16
N VAL A 210 -9.77 9.99 7.41
CA VAL A 210 -9.48 8.87 8.32
C VAL A 210 -10.56 7.82 8.13
N VAL A 211 -10.16 6.57 7.97
CA VAL A 211 -11.05 5.43 7.89
C VAL A 211 -10.80 4.54 9.11
N THR A 212 -11.83 4.31 9.91
CA THR A 212 -11.83 3.36 11.01
C THR A 212 -12.59 2.11 10.57
N LEU A 213 -11.98 0.94 10.77
CA LEU A 213 -12.58 -0.37 10.59
C LEU A 213 -12.75 -1.01 11.97
N GLU A 214 -13.98 -1.38 12.32
CA GLU A 214 -14.31 -2.05 13.57
C GLU A 214 -14.68 -3.51 13.26
N PHE A 215 -13.88 -4.43 13.78
CA PHE A 215 -14.07 -5.87 13.64
C PHE A 215 -14.66 -6.42 14.94
N PRO A 216 -15.87 -6.99 14.94
CA PRO A 216 -16.39 -7.69 16.12
C PRO A 216 -15.54 -8.90 16.55
N HIS A 217 -14.92 -9.59 15.60
CA HIS A 217 -13.95 -10.68 15.75
C HIS A 217 -13.27 -10.95 14.40
N ALA A 218 -12.24 -11.79 14.35
CA ALA A 218 -11.39 -12.04 13.16
C ALA A 218 -12.13 -12.54 11.90
N PHE A 219 -13.32 -13.13 12.05
CA PHE A 219 -14.12 -13.68 10.95
C PHE A 219 -15.31 -12.81 10.53
N ALA A 220 -15.56 -11.71 11.24
CA ALA A 220 -16.69 -10.83 10.94
C ALA A 220 -16.38 -9.86 9.80
N THR A 221 -17.42 -9.47 9.06
CA THR A 221 -17.30 -8.31 8.16
C THR A 221 -17.16 -7.04 9.02
N PRO A 222 -16.13 -6.20 8.79
CA PRO A 222 -15.94 -5.01 9.59
C PRO A 222 -17.01 -3.97 9.32
N LYS A 223 -17.33 -3.17 10.35
CA LYS A 223 -18.06 -1.92 10.20
C LYS A 223 -17.06 -0.83 9.82
N VAL A 224 -17.40 -0.05 8.79
CA VAL A 224 -16.56 1.05 8.31
C VAL A 224 -17.13 2.37 8.82
N ARG A 225 -16.27 3.19 9.42
CA ARG A 225 -16.57 4.57 9.78
C ARG A 225 -15.54 5.49 9.13
N ILE A 226 -16.02 6.52 8.44
CA ILE A 226 -15.18 7.53 7.81
C ILE A 226 -15.29 8.81 8.62
N ASP A 227 -14.18 9.31 9.15
CA ASP A 227 -14.13 10.65 9.72
C ASP A 227 -13.95 11.66 8.58
N LYS A 228 -15.01 12.45 8.35
CA LYS A 228 -15.06 13.49 7.32
C LYS A 228 -14.51 14.84 7.80
N GLY A 229 -13.69 14.87 8.86
CA GLY A 229 -13.02 16.08 9.36
C GLY A 229 -12.49 16.99 8.23
N LYS A 230 -12.60 18.32 8.42
CA LYS A 230 -12.41 19.36 7.39
C LYS A 230 -11.21 19.03 6.49
N LYS A 231 -11.43 18.98 5.16
CA LYS A 231 -10.36 19.05 4.14
C LYS A 231 -9.48 20.26 4.47
N THR A 232 -8.30 20.04 5.02
CA THR A 232 -7.23 21.03 5.13
C THR A 232 -6.36 20.97 3.90
#